data_AF-A0A0G4KYX1-F1
#
_entry.id   AF-A0A0G4KYX1-F1
#
_cell.length_a   1.000
_cell.length_b   1.000
_cell.length_c   1.000
_cell.angle_alpha   90.00
_cell.angle_beta   90.00
_cell.angle_gamma   90.00
#
_symmetry.space_group_name_H-M   'P 1'
#
loop_
_entity.id
_entity.type
_entity.pdbx_description
1 polymer ?
#
loop_
_entity_poly.entity_id
_entity_poly.type
_entity_poly.pdbx_seq_one_letter_code
_entity_poly.pdbx_strand_id
1 'polypeptide(L)'
;MVLAQARPGETRHLLSVEQSLQELQAQIFEYQQELASLQRNAQPLDQTLANSRVAPFKIMKSAFDRVFQETPFMPASSSVLPALLSLRQAHQTVDESRAYVATQGVSIERANNQLLAEKASLNDQKQLTASLEKRIESLNEELTNHMDTDPEDAARERMDELRQKQKQYARETSRLLKDLNKFIDEHLASQLAAEDLGGPVVGDMMDVDVEDLAAGFNAQGRPKKLKATNADDGGKRQRRLEEVWGAAIAADQGGNDVPNETAAAGREMRELTEELLNQLVESGGDGTAAYVKVAKETAAARFLVRSKVAQFHPRDATRIRLIDFGKELDD
;
A
#
# COMPACT_ATOMS: atom_id res chain seq x y z
N MET A 1 -3.95 -22.33 -50.84
CA MET A 1 -5.29 -22.74 -51.34
C MET A 1 -5.53 -24.16 -50.88
N VAL A 2 -6.00 -24.36 -49.66
CA VAL A 2 -6.31 -25.68 -49.09
C VAL A 2 -7.81 -25.67 -48.84
N LEU A 3 -8.56 -26.28 -49.76
CA LEU A 3 -9.96 -26.63 -49.55
C LEU A 3 -9.97 -27.69 -48.46
N ALA A 4 -10.14 -27.26 -47.21
CA ALA A 4 -10.47 -28.15 -46.11
C ALA A 4 -11.80 -28.82 -46.48
N GLN A 5 -11.73 -30.11 -46.82
CA GLN A 5 -12.90 -30.93 -47.11
C GLN A 5 -13.78 -30.93 -45.85
N ALA A 6 -14.91 -30.23 -45.92
CA ALA A 6 -15.92 -30.24 -44.87
C ALA A 6 -16.31 -31.69 -44.59
N ARG A 7 -16.40 -32.06 -43.31
CA ARG A 7 -16.73 -33.45 -42.95
C ARG A 7 -18.11 -33.78 -43.53
N PRO A 8 -18.34 -35.00 -44.04
CA PRO A 8 -19.60 -35.35 -44.70
C PRO A 8 -20.85 -35.23 -43.80
N GLY A 9 -20.67 -35.12 -42.48
CA GLY A 9 -21.74 -34.79 -41.53
C GLY A 9 -22.07 -33.30 -41.44
N GLU A 10 -21.09 -32.41 -41.62
CA GLU A 10 -21.26 -30.95 -41.57
C GLU A 10 -22.06 -30.46 -42.77
N THR A 11 -21.80 -31.02 -43.96
CA THR A 11 -22.54 -30.66 -45.18
C THR A 11 -24.01 -31.08 -45.13
N ARG A 12 -24.32 -32.27 -44.56
CA ARG A 12 -25.70 -32.71 -44.35
C ARG A 12 -26.44 -31.86 -43.31
N HIS A 13 -25.76 -31.49 -42.23
CA HIS A 13 -26.32 -30.60 -41.22
C HIS A 13 -26.66 -29.22 -41.81
N LEU A 14 -25.75 -28.61 -42.57
CA LEU A 14 -25.99 -27.32 -43.21
C LEU A 14 -27.20 -27.34 -44.15
N LEU A 15 -27.33 -28.38 -44.98
CA LEU A 15 -28.50 -28.55 -45.85
C LEU A 15 -29.81 -28.69 -45.05
N SER A 16 -29.79 -29.42 -43.94
CA SER A 16 -30.98 -29.54 -43.07
C SER A 16 -31.34 -28.22 -42.37
N VAL A 17 -30.35 -27.40 -42.01
CA VAL A 17 -30.56 -26.05 -41.46
C VAL A 17 -31.21 -25.15 -42.51
N GLU A 18 -30.67 -25.13 -43.73
CA GLU A 18 -31.22 -24.34 -44.84
C GLU A 18 -32.66 -24.73 -45.16
N GLN A 19 -32.97 -26.03 -45.19
CA GLN A 19 -34.33 -26.52 -45.38
C GLN A 19 -35.28 -26.06 -44.27
N SER A 20 -34.87 -26.17 -43.01
CA SER A 20 -35.68 -25.70 -41.87
C SER A 20 -35.89 -24.18 -41.89
N LEU A 21 -34.91 -23.41 -42.37
CA LEU A 21 -35.04 -21.96 -42.53
C LEU A 21 -36.03 -21.59 -43.63
N GLN A 22 -35.99 -22.29 -44.76
CA GLN A 22 -36.94 -22.06 -45.84
C GLN A 22 -38.37 -22.42 -45.43
N GLU A 23 -38.56 -23.53 -44.70
CA GLU A 23 -39.86 -23.92 -44.14
C GLU A 23 -40.45 -22.83 -43.22
N LEU A 24 -39.63 -22.32 -42.29
CA LEU A 24 -40.05 -21.24 -41.39
C LEU A 24 -40.35 -19.93 -42.13
N GLN A 25 -39.52 -19.57 -43.12
CA GLN A 25 -39.74 -18.35 -43.91
C GLN A 25 -41.02 -18.44 -44.73
N ALA A 26 -41.32 -19.60 -45.31
CA ALA A 26 -42.55 -19.84 -46.04
C ALA A 26 -43.78 -19.68 -45.13
N GLN A 27 -43.75 -20.27 -43.93
CA GLN A 27 -44.86 -20.14 -42.97
C GLN A 27 -45.02 -18.72 -42.43
N ILE A 28 -43.92 -18.02 -42.15
CA ILE A 28 -43.99 -16.61 -41.74
C ILE A 28 -44.65 -15.78 -42.85
N PHE A 29 -44.32 -16.05 -44.11
CA PHE A 29 -44.93 -15.37 -45.25
C PHE A 29 -46.43 -15.70 -45.39
N GLU A 30 -46.81 -16.96 -45.25
CA GLU A 30 -48.21 -17.39 -45.25
C GLU A 30 -49.01 -16.69 -44.15
N TYR A 31 -48.54 -16.72 -42.90
CA TYR A 31 -49.21 -16.03 -41.79
C TYR A 31 -49.26 -14.52 -41.98
N GLN A 32 -48.21 -13.90 -42.55
CA GLN A 32 -48.24 -12.47 -42.88
C GLN A 32 -49.29 -12.14 -43.95
N GLN A 33 -49.44 -13.02 -44.96
CA GLN A 33 -50.45 -12.86 -46.01
C GLN A 33 -51.87 -13.07 -45.45
N GLU A 34 -52.06 -14.05 -44.58
CA GLU A 34 -53.32 -14.27 -43.87
C GLU A 34 -53.69 -13.07 -43.00
N LEU A 35 -52.75 -12.56 -42.20
CA LEU A 35 -52.94 -11.36 -41.39
C LEU A 35 -53.29 -10.15 -42.26
N ALA A 36 -52.61 -9.95 -43.39
CA ALA A 36 -52.91 -8.87 -44.32
C ALA A 36 -54.31 -9.03 -44.95
N SER A 37 -54.74 -10.27 -45.22
CA SER A 37 -56.09 -10.54 -45.73
C SER A 37 -57.17 -10.27 -44.67
N LEU A 38 -56.93 -10.67 -43.42
CA LEU A 38 -57.82 -10.41 -42.28
C LEU A 38 -57.93 -8.92 -41.97
N GLN A 39 -56.83 -8.17 -42.06
CA GLN A 39 -56.82 -6.72 -41.89
C GLN A 39 -57.60 -6.00 -43.00
N ARG A 40 -57.53 -6.48 -44.25
CA ARG A 40 -58.33 -5.93 -45.37
C ARG A 40 -59.81 -6.27 -45.25
N ASN A 41 -60.13 -7.45 -44.73
CA ASN A 41 -61.50 -7.93 -44.55
C ASN A 41 -62.11 -7.52 -43.20
N ALA A 42 -61.35 -6.84 -42.34
CA ALA A 42 -61.83 -6.39 -41.04
C ALA A 42 -62.91 -5.30 -41.23
N GLN A 43 -64.13 -5.60 -40.78
CA GLN A 43 -65.19 -4.61 -40.69
C GLN A 43 -64.90 -3.59 -39.58
N PRO A 44 -65.29 -2.31 -39.73
CA PRO A 44 -65.16 -1.31 -38.68
C PRO A 44 -65.94 -1.77 -37.44
N LEU A 45 -65.30 -1.65 -36.27
CA LEU A 45 -65.85 -2.07 -34.98
C LEU A 45 -67.18 -1.36 -34.71
N ASP A 46 -68.22 -2.11 -34.33
CA ASP A 46 -69.50 -1.55 -33.92
C ASP A 46 -69.29 -0.55 -32.77
N GLN A 47 -69.72 0.71 -32.96
CA GLN A 47 -69.50 1.82 -32.02
C GLN A 47 -70.09 1.57 -30.62
N THR A 48 -71.01 0.63 -30.50
CA THR A 48 -71.63 0.20 -29.24
C THR A 48 -70.71 -0.66 -28.37
N LEU A 49 -69.78 -1.42 -28.97
CA LEU A 49 -68.77 -2.24 -28.27
C LEU A 49 -67.59 -1.40 -27.78
N ALA A 50 -67.25 -0.32 -28.50
CA ALA A 50 -66.19 0.62 -28.14
C ALA A 50 -66.48 1.40 -26.83
N ASN A 51 -67.76 1.62 -26.51
CA ASN A 51 -68.19 2.35 -25.33
C ASN A 51 -68.28 1.49 -24.05
N SER A 52 -68.08 0.16 -24.15
CA SER A 52 -68.15 -0.77 -23.02
C SER A 52 -66.76 -1.13 -22.50
N ARG A 53 -66.48 -0.85 -21.21
CA ARG A 53 -65.17 -1.17 -20.60
C ARG A 53 -64.87 -2.67 -20.51
N VAL A 54 -65.87 -3.55 -20.61
CA VAL A 54 -65.74 -5.00 -20.37
C VAL A 54 -65.79 -5.82 -21.67
N ALA A 55 -66.42 -5.29 -22.71
CA ALA A 55 -66.52 -5.94 -24.01
C ALA A 55 -65.17 -6.35 -24.64
N PRO A 56 -64.11 -5.51 -24.67
CA PRO A 56 -62.84 -5.91 -25.29
C PRO A 56 -62.16 -7.07 -24.56
N PHE A 57 -62.23 -7.12 -23.22
CA PHE A 57 -61.64 -8.21 -22.44
C PHE A 57 -62.38 -9.55 -22.66
N LYS A 58 -63.70 -9.53 -22.86
CA LYS A 58 -64.48 -10.74 -23.18
C LYS A 58 -64.12 -11.29 -24.57
N ILE A 59 -63.93 -10.39 -25.54
CA ILE A 59 -63.50 -10.76 -26.91
C ILE A 59 -62.06 -11.30 -26.88
N MET A 60 -61.17 -10.66 -26.13
CA MET A 60 -59.79 -11.09 -26.00
C MET A 60 -59.69 -12.45 -25.29
N LYS A 61 -60.49 -12.67 -24.24
CA LYS A 61 -60.60 -13.96 -23.55
C LYS A 61 -61.09 -15.06 -24.50
N SER A 62 -62.17 -14.82 -25.24
CA SER A 62 -62.69 -15.83 -26.18
C SER A 62 -61.75 -16.09 -27.35
N ALA A 63 -60.96 -15.09 -27.77
CA ALA A 63 -59.89 -15.27 -28.75
C ALA A 63 -58.75 -16.14 -28.19
N PHE A 64 -58.27 -15.87 -26.96
CA PHE A 64 -57.25 -16.71 -26.32
C PHE A 64 -57.74 -18.13 -26.07
N ASP A 65 -58.99 -18.32 -25.65
CA ASP A 65 -59.60 -19.64 -25.45
C ASP A 65 -59.67 -20.43 -26.76
N ARG A 66 -59.84 -19.76 -27.92
CA ARG A 66 -59.80 -20.38 -29.25
C ARG A 66 -58.39 -20.74 -29.68
N VAL A 67 -57.43 -19.81 -29.51
CA VAL A 67 -56.01 -20.06 -29.82
C VAL A 67 -55.45 -21.23 -29.00
N PHE A 68 -55.91 -21.40 -27.76
CA PHE A 68 -55.50 -22.52 -26.91
C PHE A 68 -56.04 -23.87 -27.37
N GLN A 69 -57.14 -23.89 -28.13
CA GLN A 69 -57.73 -25.11 -28.71
C GLN A 69 -57.12 -25.47 -30.06
N GLU A 70 -56.48 -24.51 -30.73
CA GLU A 70 -55.79 -24.74 -32.00
C GLU A 70 -54.45 -25.45 -31.76
N THR A 71 -54.13 -26.39 -32.66
CA THR A 71 -52.85 -27.10 -32.59
C THR A 71 -51.73 -26.14 -32.99
N PRO A 72 -50.73 -25.93 -32.12
CA PRO A 72 -49.61 -25.06 -32.46
C PRO A 72 -48.82 -25.65 -33.62
N PHE A 73 -48.12 -24.78 -34.35
CA PHE A 73 -47.18 -25.22 -35.36
C PHE A 73 -46.14 -26.16 -34.75
N MET A 74 -46.01 -27.35 -35.34
CA MET A 74 -44.99 -28.32 -34.99
C MET A 74 -44.08 -28.53 -36.20
N PRO A 75 -42.75 -28.33 -36.07
CA PRO A 75 -41.83 -28.50 -37.18
C PRO A 75 -41.80 -29.95 -37.66
N ALA A 76 -41.48 -30.16 -38.93
CA ALA A 76 -41.30 -31.49 -39.49
C ALA A 76 -40.27 -32.32 -38.69
N SER A 77 -40.43 -33.65 -38.67
CA SER A 77 -39.50 -34.55 -37.94
C SER A 77 -38.06 -34.53 -38.49
N SER A 78 -37.87 -34.07 -39.72
CA SER A 78 -36.56 -33.82 -40.34
C SER A 78 -35.94 -32.48 -39.94
N SER A 79 -36.67 -31.63 -39.22
CA SER A 79 -36.22 -30.31 -38.82
C SER A 79 -35.21 -30.38 -37.68
N VAL A 80 -34.10 -29.66 -37.83
CA VAL A 80 -33.06 -29.50 -36.81
C VAL A 80 -33.38 -28.45 -35.76
N LEU A 81 -34.51 -27.75 -35.91
CA LEU A 81 -34.93 -26.62 -35.06
C LEU A 81 -35.04 -27.00 -33.57
N PRO A 82 -35.67 -28.13 -33.17
CA PRO A 82 -35.72 -28.51 -31.75
C PRO A 82 -34.33 -28.75 -31.14
N ALA A 83 -33.40 -29.30 -31.92
CA ALA A 83 -32.03 -29.53 -31.49
C ALA A 83 -31.22 -28.23 -31.37
N LEU A 84 -31.43 -27.28 -32.29
CA LEU A 84 -30.80 -25.96 -32.22
C LEU A 84 -31.35 -25.12 -31.06
N LEU A 85 -32.66 -25.19 -30.80
CA LEU A 85 -33.27 -24.52 -29.66
C LEU A 85 -32.77 -25.11 -28.35
N SER A 86 -32.74 -26.43 -28.21
CA SER A 86 -32.22 -27.07 -27.00
C SER A 86 -30.74 -26.75 -26.79
N LEU A 87 -29.93 -26.73 -27.86
CA LEU A 87 -28.53 -26.32 -27.79
C LEU A 87 -28.39 -24.85 -27.37
N ARG A 88 -29.15 -23.93 -27.98
CA ARG A 88 -29.14 -22.51 -27.62
C ARG A 88 -29.56 -22.30 -26.17
N GLN A 89 -30.63 -22.98 -25.74
CA GLN A 89 -31.13 -22.88 -24.38
C GLN A 89 -30.11 -23.45 -23.38
N ALA A 90 -29.48 -24.58 -23.69
CA ALA A 90 -28.40 -25.13 -22.88
C ALA A 90 -27.19 -24.19 -22.81
N HIS A 91 -26.83 -23.53 -23.92
CA HIS A 91 -25.76 -22.53 -23.93
C HIS A 91 -26.11 -21.34 -23.04
N GLN A 92 -27.33 -20.82 -23.18
CA GLN A 92 -27.82 -19.71 -22.39
C GLN A 92 -27.85 -20.04 -20.90
N THR A 93 -28.34 -21.22 -20.51
CA THR A 93 -28.35 -21.64 -19.10
C THR A 93 -26.96 -21.85 -18.55
N VAL A 94 -26.00 -22.32 -19.35
CA VAL A 94 -24.58 -22.41 -18.95
C VAL A 94 -24.00 -21.02 -18.71
N ASP A 95 -24.25 -20.07 -19.60
CA ASP A 95 -23.73 -18.71 -19.47
C ASP A 95 -24.37 -17.96 -18.28
N GLU A 96 -25.68 -18.11 -18.09
CA GLU A 96 -26.42 -17.57 -16.94
C GLU A 96 -25.93 -18.19 -15.63
N SER A 97 -25.72 -19.51 -15.59
CA SER A 97 -25.19 -20.22 -14.42
C SER A 97 -23.77 -19.76 -14.07
N ARG A 98 -22.90 -19.57 -15.08
CA ARG A 98 -21.54 -19.04 -14.87
C ARG A 98 -21.57 -17.63 -14.30
N ALA A 99 -22.43 -16.76 -14.84
CA ALA A 99 -22.62 -15.41 -14.33
C ALA A 99 -23.13 -15.43 -12.87
N TYR A 100 -24.07 -16.31 -12.55
CA TYR A 100 -24.60 -16.48 -11.20
C TYR A 100 -23.54 -17.01 -10.22
N VAL A 101 -22.74 -18.00 -10.61
CA VAL A 101 -21.63 -18.50 -9.79
C VAL A 101 -20.61 -17.40 -9.52
N ALA A 102 -20.30 -16.56 -10.51
CA ALA A 102 -19.38 -15.44 -10.34
C ALA A 102 -19.91 -14.39 -9.36
N THR A 103 -21.19 -14.00 -9.46
CA THR A 103 -21.79 -13.02 -8.54
C THR A 103 -21.92 -13.58 -7.13
N GLN A 104 -22.29 -14.85 -7.00
CA GLN A 104 -22.42 -15.52 -5.70
C GLN A 104 -21.06 -15.82 -5.06
N GLY A 105 -20.01 -16.06 -5.85
CA GLY A 105 -18.64 -16.19 -5.34
C GLY A 105 -18.22 -14.93 -4.58
N VAL A 106 -18.48 -13.76 -5.15
CA VAL A 106 -18.15 -12.49 -4.50
C VAL A 106 -18.98 -12.25 -3.22
N SER A 107 -20.25 -12.65 -3.18
CA SER A 107 -21.07 -12.51 -1.97
C SER A 107 -20.58 -13.41 -0.84
N ILE A 108 -20.17 -14.64 -1.15
CA ILE A 108 -19.57 -15.59 -0.20
C ILE A 108 -18.23 -15.07 0.33
N GLU A 109 -17.37 -14.55 -0.54
CA GLU A 109 -16.10 -13.95 -0.13
C GLU A 109 -16.31 -12.76 0.81
N ARG A 110 -17.26 -11.87 0.51
CA ARG A 110 -17.61 -10.76 1.40
C ARG A 110 -18.11 -11.26 2.75
N ALA A 111 -18.99 -12.26 2.77
CA ALA A 111 -19.50 -12.84 4.01
C ALA A 111 -18.38 -13.50 4.84
N ASN A 112 -17.44 -14.20 4.19
CA ASN A 112 -16.29 -14.78 4.87
C ASN A 112 -15.36 -13.72 5.45
N ASN A 113 -15.10 -12.65 4.71
CA ASN A 113 -14.27 -11.53 5.20
C ASN A 113 -14.93 -10.84 6.40
N GLN A 114 -16.24 -10.63 6.35
CA GLN A 114 -17.01 -10.12 7.50
C GLN A 114 -16.91 -11.05 8.71
N LEU A 115 -17.08 -12.36 8.50
CA LEU A 115 -16.97 -13.35 9.57
C LEU A 115 -15.58 -13.34 10.22
N LEU A 116 -14.51 -13.21 9.42
CA LEU A 116 -13.14 -13.10 9.93
C LEU A 116 -12.93 -11.82 10.74
N ALA A 117 -13.44 -10.69 10.27
CA ALA A 117 -13.37 -9.41 10.99
C ALA A 117 -14.13 -9.48 12.33
N GLU A 118 -15.34 -10.03 12.33
CA GLU A 118 -16.13 -10.22 13.56
C GLU A 118 -15.48 -11.19 14.54
N LYS A 119 -14.83 -12.26 14.05
CA LYS A 119 -14.04 -13.16 14.90
C LYS A 119 -12.85 -12.47 15.55
N ALA A 120 -12.15 -11.61 14.81
CA ALA A 120 -11.05 -10.82 15.35
C ALA A 120 -11.57 -9.84 16.42
N SER A 121 -12.63 -9.09 16.11
CA SER A 121 -13.30 -8.19 17.05
C SER A 121 -13.75 -8.90 18.33
N LEU A 122 -14.34 -10.08 18.22
CA LEU A 122 -14.76 -10.89 19.37
C LEU A 122 -13.55 -11.33 20.21
N ASN A 123 -12.43 -11.69 19.58
CA ASN A 123 -11.23 -12.07 20.29
C ASN A 123 -10.63 -10.88 21.04
N ASP A 124 -10.57 -9.72 20.41
CA ASP A 124 -10.09 -8.48 21.03
C ASP A 124 -10.97 -8.09 22.22
N GLN A 125 -12.30 -8.18 22.08
CA GLN A 125 -13.23 -7.97 23.18
C GLN A 125 -12.99 -8.94 24.34
N LYS A 126 -12.73 -10.22 24.07
CA LYS A 126 -12.40 -11.21 25.12
C LYS A 126 -11.08 -10.89 25.83
N GLN A 127 -10.09 -10.40 25.10
CA GLN A 127 -8.82 -9.98 25.70
C GLN A 127 -9.01 -8.73 26.56
N LEU A 128 -9.81 -7.78 26.09
CA LEU A 128 -10.18 -6.59 26.86
C LEU A 128 -10.93 -6.97 28.13
N THR A 129 -11.95 -7.84 28.06
CA THR A 129 -12.67 -8.29 29.26
C THR A 129 -11.73 -8.98 30.23
N ALA A 130 -10.86 -9.87 29.77
CA ALA A 130 -9.88 -10.53 30.64
C ALA A 130 -8.90 -9.54 31.27
N SER A 131 -8.47 -8.50 30.54
CA SER A 131 -7.60 -7.46 31.09
C SER A 131 -8.31 -6.57 32.13
N LEU A 132 -9.59 -6.25 31.89
CA LEU A 132 -10.42 -5.49 32.81
C LEU A 132 -10.75 -6.29 34.08
N GLU A 133 -11.05 -7.59 33.95
CA GLU A 133 -11.23 -8.49 35.09
C GLU A 133 -9.97 -8.53 35.96
N LYS A 134 -8.79 -8.73 35.36
CA LYS A 134 -7.51 -8.66 36.08
C LYS A 134 -7.27 -7.31 36.76
N ARG A 135 -7.65 -6.21 36.13
CA ARG A 135 -7.51 -4.87 36.72
C ARG A 135 -8.47 -4.65 37.88
N ILE A 136 -9.69 -5.16 37.79
CA ILE A 136 -10.66 -5.13 38.89
C ILE A 136 -10.13 -5.97 40.06
N GLU A 137 -9.59 -7.16 39.78
CA GLU A 137 -8.93 -7.99 40.79
C GLU A 137 -7.76 -7.26 41.45
N SER A 138 -6.84 -6.68 40.67
CA SER A 138 -5.70 -5.94 41.22
C SER A 138 -6.14 -4.72 42.04
N LEU A 139 -7.17 -3.99 41.59
CA LEU A 139 -7.72 -2.84 42.32
C LEU A 139 -8.42 -3.27 43.62
N ASN A 140 -9.11 -4.41 43.62
CA ASN A 140 -9.70 -4.95 44.83
C ASN A 140 -8.61 -5.40 45.81
N GLU A 141 -7.54 -6.04 45.33
CA GLU A 141 -6.37 -6.39 46.15
C GLU A 141 -5.70 -5.14 46.73
N GLU A 142 -5.43 -4.12 45.89
CA GLU A 142 -4.92 -2.81 46.33
C GLU A 142 -5.84 -2.18 47.39
N LEU A 143 -7.16 -2.19 47.18
CA LEU A 143 -8.12 -1.64 48.13
C LEU A 143 -8.08 -2.40 49.46
N THR A 144 -8.03 -3.74 49.43
CA THR A 144 -7.92 -4.55 50.64
C THR A 144 -6.61 -4.29 51.39
N ASN A 145 -5.49 -4.20 50.67
CA ASN A 145 -4.20 -3.88 51.27
C ASN A 145 -4.19 -2.46 51.86
N HIS A 146 -4.86 -1.52 51.19
CA HIS A 146 -4.96 -0.13 51.64
C HIS A 146 -5.95 0.08 52.78
N MET A 147 -6.94 -0.80 52.99
CA MET A 147 -7.83 -0.73 54.15
C MET A 147 -7.08 -0.97 55.48
N ASP A 148 -5.96 -1.70 55.43
CA ASP A 148 -5.16 -2.04 56.61
C ASP A 148 -3.96 -1.08 56.84
N THR A 149 -3.65 -0.18 55.90
CA THR A 149 -2.53 0.78 55.99
C THR A 149 -3.00 2.22 56.24
N ASP A 150 -2.30 2.96 57.11
CA ASP A 150 -2.53 4.39 57.34
C ASP A 150 -2.23 5.18 56.04
N PRO A 151 -3.08 6.13 55.60
CA PRO A 151 -2.88 6.88 54.35
C PRO A 151 -1.55 7.64 54.26
N GLU A 152 -0.93 7.99 55.39
CA GLU A 152 0.40 8.63 55.42
C GLU A 152 1.52 7.67 55.02
N ASP A 153 1.44 6.39 55.40
CA ASP A 153 2.43 5.38 55.06
C ASP A 153 2.27 4.90 53.61
N ALA A 154 1.03 4.80 53.11
CA ALA A 154 0.75 4.52 51.70
C ALA A 154 1.28 5.62 50.76
N ALA A 155 1.21 6.90 51.18
CA ALA A 155 1.78 8.01 50.41
C ALA A 155 3.32 7.95 50.37
N ARG A 156 3.97 7.56 51.48
CA ARG A 156 5.42 7.39 51.52
C ARG A 156 5.89 6.25 50.63
N GLU A 157 5.21 5.11 50.66
CA GLU A 157 5.53 3.97 49.80
C GLU A 157 5.45 4.33 48.32
N ARG A 158 4.38 5.01 47.89
CA ARG A 158 4.27 5.51 46.49
C ARG A 158 5.38 6.48 46.11
N MET A 159 5.76 7.37 47.01
CA MET A 159 6.87 8.29 46.76
C MET A 159 8.21 7.54 46.62
N ASP A 160 8.41 6.48 47.41
CA ASP A 160 9.61 5.66 47.32
C ASP A 160 9.61 4.78 46.07
N GLU A 161 8.47 4.24 45.63
CA GLU A 161 8.32 3.58 44.33
C GLU A 161 8.64 4.52 43.17
N LEU A 162 8.11 5.74 43.17
CA LEU A 162 8.41 6.75 42.14
C LEU A 162 9.90 7.11 42.14
N ARG A 163 10.52 7.25 43.31
CA ARG A 163 11.97 7.46 43.43
C ARG A 163 12.76 6.27 42.91
N GLN A 164 12.29 5.04 43.13
CA GLN A 164 12.95 3.84 42.60
C GLN A 164 12.83 3.77 41.07
N LYS A 165 11.65 4.04 40.51
CA LYS A 165 11.44 4.14 39.06
C LYS A 165 12.29 5.23 38.43
N GLN A 166 12.35 6.41 39.04
CA GLN A 166 13.22 7.51 38.58
C GLN A 166 14.70 7.08 38.57
N LYS A 167 15.17 6.39 39.62
CA LYS A 167 16.54 5.85 39.67
C LYS A 167 16.77 4.78 38.61
N GLN A 168 15.79 3.93 38.33
CA GLN A 168 15.88 2.92 37.28
C GLN A 168 15.99 3.58 35.90
N TYR A 169 15.09 4.50 35.57
CA TYR A 169 15.15 5.22 34.30
C TYR A 169 16.44 6.01 34.13
N ALA A 170 16.96 6.67 35.18
CA ALA A 170 18.26 7.33 35.12
C ALA A 170 19.42 6.36 34.84
N ARG A 171 19.36 5.12 35.36
CA ARG A 171 20.36 4.08 35.07
C ARG A 171 20.25 3.58 33.64
N GLU A 172 19.03 3.34 33.16
CA GLU A 172 18.78 2.88 31.79
C GLU A 172 19.18 3.94 30.75
N THR A 173 18.84 5.22 30.98
CA THR A 173 19.24 6.33 30.10
C THR A 173 20.76 6.52 30.08
N SER A 174 21.43 6.48 31.24
CA SER A 174 22.89 6.60 31.28
C SER A 174 23.60 5.41 30.62
N ARG A 175 23.00 4.21 30.64
CA ARG A 175 23.51 3.05 29.89
C ARG A 175 23.31 3.23 28.38
N LEU A 176 22.11 3.63 27.96
CA LEU A 176 21.78 3.87 26.57
C LEU A 176 22.67 4.97 25.95
N LEU A 177 22.90 6.07 26.66
CA LEU A 177 23.79 7.15 26.21
C LEU A 177 25.24 6.67 26.05
N LYS A 178 25.73 5.79 26.93
CA LYS A 178 27.05 5.18 26.80
C LYS A 178 27.14 4.27 25.58
N ASP A 179 26.13 3.43 25.36
CA ASP A 179 26.08 2.53 24.22
C ASP A 179 25.95 3.31 22.90
N LEU A 180 25.18 4.40 22.88
CA LEU A 180 25.09 5.32 21.75
C LEU A 180 26.42 6.00 21.45
N ASN A 181 27.10 6.56 22.46
CA ASN A 181 28.41 7.18 22.27
C ASN A 181 29.45 6.18 21.75
N LYS A 182 29.43 4.95 22.26
CA LYS A 182 30.28 3.88 21.77
C LYS A 182 30.00 3.55 20.30
N PHE A 183 28.72 3.45 19.91
CA PHE A 183 28.33 3.23 18.52
C PHE A 183 28.77 4.37 17.60
N ILE A 184 28.66 5.62 18.05
CA ILE A 184 29.12 6.79 17.30
C ILE A 184 30.63 6.69 17.06
N ASP A 185 31.42 6.43 18.11
CA ASP A 185 32.88 6.41 18.01
C ASP A 185 33.40 5.19 17.21
N GLU A 186 32.77 4.01 17.33
CA GLU A 186 33.22 2.78 16.67
C GLU A 186 32.77 2.64 15.21
N HIS A 187 31.56 3.09 14.87
CA HIS A 187 30.96 2.84 13.55
C HIS A 187 30.59 4.11 12.79
N LEU A 188 29.97 5.08 13.46
CA LEU A 188 29.38 6.23 12.77
C LEU A 188 30.43 7.28 12.39
N ALA A 189 31.44 7.48 13.24
CA ALA A 189 32.47 8.52 13.08
C ALA A 189 33.30 8.35 11.80
N SER A 190 33.69 7.12 11.46
CA SER A 190 34.44 6.83 10.23
C SER A 190 33.58 7.02 8.98
N GLN A 191 32.32 6.62 9.03
CA GLN A 191 31.38 6.77 7.92
C GLN A 191 31.00 8.24 7.69
N LEU A 192 30.76 9.00 8.76
CA LEU A 192 30.46 10.44 8.65
C LEU A 192 31.64 11.22 8.09
N ALA A 193 32.86 10.95 8.55
CA ALA A 193 34.07 11.54 7.99
C ALA A 193 34.25 11.20 6.51
N ALA A 194 33.87 9.98 6.08
CA ALA A 194 33.87 9.62 4.66
C ALA A 194 32.90 10.49 3.86
N GLU A 195 31.68 10.71 4.36
CA GLU A 195 30.66 11.54 3.71
C GLU A 195 31.10 13.01 3.59
N ASP A 196 31.69 13.58 4.65
CA ASP A 196 32.21 14.95 4.64
C ASP A 196 33.38 15.13 3.64
N LEU A 197 34.19 14.10 3.45
CA LEU A 197 35.25 14.05 2.43
C LEU A 197 34.74 13.74 1.01
N GLY A 198 33.41 13.70 0.80
CA GLY A 198 32.78 13.43 -0.50
C GLY A 198 32.75 11.96 -0.89
N GLY A 199 32.88 11.07 0.09
CA GLY A 199 32.82 9.63 -0.04
C GLY A 199 31.40 9.06 -0.06
N PRO A 200 31.25 7.74 0.10
CA PRO A 200 29.95 7.09 0.11
C PRO A 200 29.09 7.62 1.26
N VAL A 201 27.79 7.67 0.99
CA VAL A 201 26.79 8.13 1.98
C VAL A 201 26.74 7.15 3.15
N VAL A 202 26.62 7.63 4.40
CA VAL A 202 26.58 6.77 5.60
C VAL A 202 25.52 5.66 5.44
N GLY A 203 25.92 4.39 5.58
CA GLY A 203 25.08 3.20 5.41
C GLY A 203 25.06 2.54 4.03
N ASP A 204 25.70 3.11 3.00
CA ASP A 204 25.79 2.51 1.65
C ASP A 204 26.96 1.52 1.51
N MET A 205 28.01 1.69 2.31
CA MET A 205 29.12 0.72 2.47
C MET A 205 29.16 0.22 3.92
N MET A 206 29.39 -1.09 4.11
CA MET A 206 29.34 -1.72 5.44
C MET A 206 30.48 -1.26 6.36
N ASP A 207 31.70 -1.12 5.83
CA ASP A 207 32.87 -0.70 6.59
C ASP A 207 33.76 0.21 5.72
N VAL A 208 34.11 1.40 6.23
CA VAL A 208 35.08 2.31 5.61
C VAL A 208 36.34 2.32 6.45
N ASP A 209 37.43 1.79 5.90
CA ASP A 209 38.71 1.72 6.61
C ASP A 209 39.42 3.08 6.63
N VAL A 210 40.24 3.31 7.66
CA VAL A 210 41.05 4.54 7.81
C VAL A 210 41.98 4.75 6.60
N GLU A 211 42.39 3.67 5.94
CA GLU A 211 43.21 3.71 4.73
C GLU A 211 42.44 4.24 3.50
N ASP A 212 41.13 3.96 3.41
CA ASP A 212 40.27 4.47 2.33
C ASP A 212 39.95 5.95 2.50
N LEU A 213 39.80 6.41 3.76
CA LEU A 213 39.68 7.83 4.10
C LEU A 213 40.94 8.61 3.69
N ALA A 214 42.13 8.04 3.90
CA ALA A 214 43.41 8.63 3.53
C ALA A 214 43.63 8.74 2.01
N ALA A 215 43.09 7.77 1.25
CA ALA A 215 43.19 7.77 -0.22
C ALA A 215 42.30 8.83 -0.88
N GLY A 216 41.25 9.28 -0.18
CA GLY A 216 40.26 10.23 -0.66
C GLY A 216 39.31 9.63 -1.70
N PHE A 217 38.10 10.20 -1.81
CA PHE A 217 37.06 9.70 -2.70
C PHE A 217 36.92 10.57 -3.95
N ASN A 218 36.47 9.97 -5.05
CA ASN A 218 36.08 10.71 -6.24
C ASN A 218 34.63 11.21 -6.12
N ALA A 219 34.20 12.12 -7.01
CA ALA A 219 32.82 12.66 -7.04
C ALA A 219 31.73 11.60 -7.32
N GLN A 220 32.08 10.32 -7.41
CA GLN A 220 31.19 9.18 -7.57
C GLN A 220 31.26 8.23 -6.34
N GLY A 221 31.86 8.67 -5.22
CA GLY A 221 31.93 7.93 -3.95
C GLY A 221 32.87 6.73 -3.94
N ARG A 222 33.75 6.56 -4.94
CA ARG A 222 34.71 5.44 -5.00
C ARG A 222 36.10 5.86 -4.51
N PRO A 223 36.80 4.99 -3.77
CA PRO A 223 38.14 5.29 -3.26
C PRO A 223 39.11 5.50 -4.41
N LYS A 224 39.89 6.58 -4.35
CA LYS A 224 40.84 6.97 -5.38
C LYS A 224 42.09 6.11 -5.23
N LYS A 225 42.21 5.05 -6.03
CA LYS A 225 43.44 4.24 -6.08
C LYS A 225 44.63 5.13 -6.46
N LEU A 226 45.57 5.32 -5.54
CA LEU A 226 46.89 5.89 -5.80
C LEU A 226 47.63 4.96 -6.76
N LYS A 227 47.51 5.24 -8.07
CA LYS A 227 48.28 4.54 -9.09
C LYS A 227 49.72 5.04 -9.01
N ALA A 228 50.61 4.23 -8.47
CA ALA A 228 52.05 4.37 -8.69
C ALA A 228 52.29 4.46 -10.21
N THR A 229 52.65 5.65 -10.70
CA THR A 229 52.98 5.85 -12.10
C THR A 229 54.50 5.83 -12.24
N ASN A 230 54.99 4.66 -12.67
CA ASN A 230 56.22 4.58 -13.43
C ASN A 230 56.00 5.21 -14.82
N ALA A 231 57.08 5.81 -15.33
CA ALA A 231 57.36 6.24 -16.71
C ALA A 231 56.74 7.57 -17.19
N ASP A 232 57.58 8.61 -17.18
CA ASP A 232 58.17 9.19 -18.40
C ASP A 232 57.39 8.94 -19.71
N ASP A 233 56.64 9.96 -20.17
CA ASP A 233 56.56 10.30 -21.59
C ASP A 233 56.00 11.72 -21.78
N GLY A 234 56.79 12.57 -22.43
CA GLY A 234 56.47 13.96 -22.73
C GLY A 234 55.56 14.08 -23.95
N GLY A 235 54.38 14.68 -23.79
CA GLY A 235 53.47 14.84 -24.92
C GLY A 235 52.25 15.71 -24.70
N LYS A 236 52.46 17.04 -24.67
CA LYS A 236 51.54 18.11 -25.10
C LYS A 236 50.05 17.74 -25.21
N ARG A 237 49.25 18.00 -24.17
CA ARG A 237 47.79 18.18 -24.30
C ARG A 237 47.26 19.15 -23.24
N GLN A 238 46.70 20.26 -23.74
CA GLN A 238 45.72 21.16 -23.15
C GLN A 238 45.76 21.36 -21.63
N ARG A 239 46.33 22.48 -21.20
CA ARG A 239 46.06 23.08 -19.88
C ARG A 239 44.56 23.39 -19.80
N ARG A 240 43.86 22.64 -18.96
CA ARG A 240 42.45 22.87 -18.62
C ARG A 240 42.37 24.08 -17.68
N LEU A 241 41.29 24.84 -17.81
CA LEU A 241 41.02 26.13 -17.17
C LEU A 241 40.93 26.09 -15.62
N GLU A 242 41.35 24.99 -14.99
CA GLU A 242 41.39 24.80 -13.53
C GLU A 242 42.68 25.35 -12.90
N GLU A 243 43.74 25.58 -13.69
CA GLU A 243 45.04 26.08 -13.18
C GLU A 243 45.05 27.60 -12.88
N VAL A 244 43.98 28.32 -13.24
CA VAL A 244 43.85 29.78 -13.00
C VAL A 244 43.12 30.09 -11.68
N TRP A 245 42.52 29.08 -11.01
CA TRP A 245 41.66 29.27 -9.84
C TRP A 245 42.09 28.46 -8.60
N GLY A 246 43.40 28.30 -8.35
CA GLY A 246 43.80 27.64 -7.10
C GLY A 246 45.28 27.44 -6.80
N ALA A 247 46.19 28.31 -7.25
CA ALA A 247 47.62 28.22 -6.91
C ALA A 247 47.99 28.86 -5.55
N ALA A 248 47.10 28.82 -4.55
CA ALA A 248 47.34 29.44 -3.23
C ALA A 248 46.89 28.62 -2.02
N ILE A 249 46.50 27.35 -2.17
CA ILE A 249 46.27 26.42 -1.04
C ILE A 249 46.80 25.02 -1.38
N ALA A 250 48.01 24.96 -1.94
CA ALA A 250 48.72 23.70 -2.19
C ALA A 250 50.12 23.78 -1.58
N ALA A 251 50.17 24.13 -0.31
CA ALA A 251 51.30 23.86 0.56
C ALA A 251 50.73 23.57 1.94
N ASP A 252 51.01 22.36 2.44
CA ASP A 252 50.86 21.94 3.83
C ASP A 252 49.56 21.25 4.29
N GLN A 253 49.16 20.13 3.66
CA GLN A 253 48.52 19.02 4.38
C GLN A 253 48.90 17.68 3.73
N GLY A 254 50.13 17.25 3.99
CA GLY A 254 50.60 15.91 3.69
C GLY A 254 50.38 14.98 4.88
N GLY A 255 49.35 14.12 4.80
CA GLY A 255 49.50 12.71 5.20
C GLY A 255 49.39 12.30 6.67
N ASN A 256 48.75 13.06 7.59
CA ASN A 256 48.56 12.56 8.97
C ASN A 256 47.24 12.96 9.69
N ASP A 257 46.29 13.60 9.02
CA ASP A 257 45.09 14.20 9.68
C ASP A 257 43.83 13.32 9.67
N VAL A 258 43.85 12.15 9.05
CA VAL A 258 42.70 11.24 8.94
C VAL A 258 42.11 10.80 10.30
N PRO A 259 42.90 10.44 11.33
CA PRO A 259 42.33 10.10 12.64
C PRO A 259 41.76 11.31 13.39
N ASN A 260 42.13 12.53 12.98
CA ASN A 260 41.58 13.75 13.57
C ASN A 260 40.20 14.07 12.97
N GLU A 261 39.99 13.80 11.68
CA GLU A 261 38.71 14.03 11.00
C GLU A 261 37.62 13.07 11.49
N THR A 262 37.94 11.78 11.68
CA THR A 262 36.99 10.82 12.27
C THR A 262 36.59 11.22 13.70
N ALA A 263 37.57 11.62 14.51
CA ALA A 263 37.32 12.12 15.86
C ALA A 263 36.57 13.46 15.88
N ALA A 264 36.72 14.30 14.85
CA ALA A 264 35.97 15.55 14.71
C ALA A 264 34.50 15.26 14.36
N ALA A 265 34.24 14.41 13.36
CA ALA A 265 32.88 14.01 12.97
C ALA A 265 32.13 13.31 14.11
N GLY A 266 32.80 12.43 14.86
CA GLY A 266 32.23 11.78 16.04
C GLY A 266 31.94 12.74 17.20
N ARG A 267 32.75 13.80 17.37
CA ARG A 267 32.48 14.85 18.36
C ARG A 267 31.30 15.73 17.95
N GLU A 268 31.27 16.14 16.69
CA GLU A 268 30.19 16.96 16.16
C GLU A 268 28.83 16.25 16.27
N MET A 269 28.78 14.96 15.90
CA MET A 269 27.56 14.17 16.04
C MET A 269 27.07 14.12 17.50
N ARG A 270 27.98 13.95 18.46
CA ARG A 270 27.65 13.91 19.89
C ARG A 270 27.12 15.25 20.38
N GLU A 271 27.85 16.33 20.11
CA GLU A 271 27.46 17.68 20.47
C GLU A 271 26.08 18.04 19.92
N LEU A 272 25.83 17.73 18.63
CA LEU A 272 24.54 18.00 18.01
C LEU A 272 23.41 17.13 18.58
N THR A 273 23.66 15.86 18.91
CA THR A 273 22.64 15.02 19.58
C THR A 273 22.34 15.49 20.99
N GLU A 274 23.35 15.93 21.75
CA GLU A 274 23.19 16.45 23.10
C GLU A 274 22.41 17.78 23.07
N GLU A 275 22.76 18.68 22.17
CA GLU A 275 22.08 19.97 21.99
C GLU A 275 20.61 19.76 21.59
N LEU A 276 20.33 18.80 20.70
CA LEU A 276 18.97 18.42 20.32
C LEU A 276 18.15 17.82 21.48
N LEU A 277 18.75 16.94 22.28
CA LEU A 277 18.07 16.33 23.43
C LEU A 277 17.80 17.37 24.53
N ASN A 278 18.78 18.22 24.84
CA ASN A 278 18.61 19.30 25.81
C ASN A 278 17.54 20.29 25.36
N GLN A 279 17.57 20.70 24.08
CA GLN A 279 16.56 21.61 23.53
C GLN A 279 15.15 21.00 23.55
N LEU A 280 15.03 19.69 23.32
CA LEU A 280 13.73 19.00 23.41
C LEU A 280 13.18 19.05 24.85
N VAL A 281 14.03 18.75 25.84
CA VAL A 281 13.64 18.81 27.26
C VAL A 281 13.28 20.23 27.69
N GLU A 282 14.07 21.23 27.28
CA GLU A 282 13.80 22.65 27.58
C GLU A 282 12.50 23.15 26.93
N SER A 283 12.16 22.63 25.74
CA SER A 283 10.96 23.04 25.00
C SER A 283 9.64 22.53 25.59
N GLY A 284 9.68 21.56 26.52
CA GLY A 284 8.50 21.05 27.21
C GLY A 284 7.36 20.55 26.29
N GLY A 285 7.69 20.11 25.07
CA GLY A 285 6.71 19.63 24.08
C GLY A 285 6.15 20.71 23.14
N ASP A 286 6.64 21.95 23.20
CA ASP A 286 6.33 22.98 22.21
C ASP A 286 7.19 22.80 20.94
N GLY A 287 6.57 22.25 19.90
CA GLY A 287 7.23 21.93 18.64
C GLY A 287 7.78 23.12 17.85
N THR A 288 7.51 24.36 18.30
CA THR A 288 8.05 25.60 17.70
C THR A 288 9.35 26.08 18.36
N ALA A 289 9.59 25.72 19.63
CA ALA A 289 10.78 26.10 20.39
C ALA A 289 11.89 25.03 20.36
N ALA A 290 11.59 23.82 19.89
CA ALA A 290 12.50 22.67 19.85
C ALA A 290 13.56 22.71 18.71
N TYR A 291 13.79 23.87 18.07
CA TYR A 291 14.73 23.99 16.94
C TYR A 291 16.10 24.46 17.39
N VAL A 292 17.13 23.70 17.03
CA VAL A 292 18.55 24.06 17.17
C VAL A 292 19.06 24.64 15.86
N LYS A 293 19.92 25.67 15.94
CA LYS A 293 20.55 26.31 14.78
C LYS A 293 21.88 25.62 14.46
N VAL A 294 21.98 25.04 13.27
CA VAL A 294 23.22 24.47 12.75
C VAL A 294 23.91 25.50 11.86
N ALA A 295 25.16 25.81 12.13
CA ALA A 295 25.91 26.87 11.44
C ALA A 295 26.20 26.56 9.96
N LYS A 296 26.33 25.27 9.62
CA LYS A 296 26.55 24.73 8.26
C LYS A 296 25.81 23.40 8.11
N GLU A 297 25.44 23.04 6.89
CA GLU A 297 24.86 21.72 6.62
C GLU A 297 25.95 20.66 6.75
N THR A 298 25.90 19.87 7.83
CA THR A 298 26.92 18.84 8.14
C THR A 298 26.38 17.43 7.87
N ALA A 299 27.29 16.46 7.64
CA ALA A 299 26.89 15.07 7.43
C ALA A 299 26.08 14.52 8.61
N ALA A 300 26.40 14.93 9.84
CA ALA A 300 25.65 14.55 11.05
C ALA A 300 24.16 14.97 10.97
N ALA A 301 23.89 16.23 10.60
CA ALA A 301 22.52 16.73 10.45
C ALA A 301 21.76 15.99 9.34
N ARG A 302 22.40 15.76 8.19
CA ARG A 302 21.80 14.99 7.07
C ARG A 302 21.49 13.56 7.48
N PHE A 303 22.41 12.91 8.20
CA PHE A 303 22.24 11.55 8.68
C PHE A 303 21.02 11.42 9.61
N LEU A 304 20.88 12.33 10.59
CA LEU A 304 19.74 12.34 11.51
C LEU A 304 18.39 12.53 10.83
N VAL A 305 18.32 13.38 9.79
CA VAL A 305 17.08 13.56 9.02
C VAL A 305 16.79 12.33 8.17
N ARG A 306 17.81 11.73 7.56
CA ARG A 306 17.66 10.53 6.72
C ARG A 306 17.27 9.29 7.52
N SER A 307 17.80 9.15 8.73
CA SER A 307 17.43 8.09 9.69
C SER A 307 16.07 8.35 10.37
N LYS A 308 15.40 9.46 10.03
CA LYS A 308 14.08 9.85 10.55
C LYS A 308 14.03 10.01 12.06
N VAL A 309 15.14 10.45 12.67
CA VAL A 309 15.16 10.83 14.09
C VAL A 309 15.06 12.35 14.28
N ALA A 310 15.34 13.12 13.23
CA ALA A 310 15.24 14.57 13.22
C ALA A 310 14.54 15.10 11.96
N GLN A 311 14.12 16.37 11.99
CA GLN A 311 13.50 17.06 10.87
C GLN A 311 14.03 18.49 10.73
N PHE A 312 14.30 18.92 9.50
CA PHE A 312 14.59 20.33 9.21
C PHE A 312 13.33 21.19 9.28
N HIS A 313 13.51 22.47 9.59
CA HIS A 313 12.43 23.44 9.52
C HIS A 313 11.98 23.63 8.06
N PRO A 314 10.67 23.59 7.74
CA PRO A 314 10.18 23.63 6.35
C PRO A 314 10.60 24.85 5.54
N ARG A 315 10.96 25.95 6.22
CA ARG A 315 11.35 27.23 5.62
C ARG A 315 12.82 27.60 5.85
N ASP A 316 13.54 26.83 6.67
CA ASP A 316 14.91 27.19 7.09
C ASP A 316 15.77 25.93 7.28
N ALA A 317 16.63 25.65 6.30
CA ALA A 317 17.50 24.48 6.33
C ALA A 317 18.61 24.56 7.40
N THR A 318 18.80 25.72 8.05
CA THR A 318 19.75 25.89 9.15
C THR A 318 19.17 25.49 10.50
N ARG A 319 17.89 25.11 10.57
CA ARG A 319 17.22 24.73 11.81
C ARG A 319 16.79 23.28 11.76
N ILE A 320 17.18 22.52 12.79
CA ILE A 320 16.85 21.10 12.95
C ILE A 320 16.19 20.89 14.31
N ARG A 321 15.21 19.98 14.36
CA ARG A 321 14.58 19.54 15.61
C ARG A 321 14.57 18.02 15.69
N LEU A 322 14.60 17.50 16.91
CA LEU A 322 14.41 16.08 17.17
C LEU A 322 12.91 15.73 17.09
N ILE A 323 12.60 14.53 16.59
CA ILE A 323 11.22 14.02 16.65
C ILE A 323 10.96 13.58 18.09
N ASP A 324 9.91 14.13 18.69
CA ASP A 324 9.54 13.79 20.06
C ASP A 324 8.96 12.37 20.12
N PHE A 325 9.77 11.43 20.60
CA PHE A 325 9.37 10.04 20.83
C PHE A 325 8.72 9.82 22.21
N GLY A 326 8.76 10.82 23.11
CA GLY A 326 8.25 10.72 24.47
C GLY A 326 6.80 11.22 24.62
N LYS A 327 6.27 11.92 23.62
CA LYS A 327 4.90 12.45 23.64
C LYS A 327 3.87 11.36 23.36
N GLU A 328 3.38 10.72 24.41
CA GLU A 328 2.18 9.89 24.36
C GLU A 328 0.91 10.76 24.48
N LEU A 329 -0.22 10.30 23.96
CA LEU A 329 -1.49 11.07 23.92
C LEU A 329 -2.20 11.15 25.29
N ASP A 330 -1.74 10.38 26.28
CA ASP A 330 -2.39 10.19 27.59
C ASP A 330 -1.67 10.85 28.79
N ASP A 331 -0.55 11.56 28.56
CA ASP A 331 0.16 12.36 29.58
C ASP A 331 -0.01 13.89 29.38
#